data_AF-A0A0D2RHQ5-F1
#
_entry.id   AF-A0A0D2RHQ5-F1
#
_cell.length_a   1.000
_cell.length_b   1.000
_cell.length_c   1.000
_cell.angle_alpha   90.00
_cell.angle_beta   90.00
_cell.angle_gamma   90.00
#
_symmetry.space_group_name_H-M   'P 1'
#
loop_
_entity.id
_entity.type
_entity.pdbx_description
1 polymer ?
#
loop_
_entity_poly.entity_id
_entity_poly.type
_entity_poly.pdbx_seq_one_letter_code
_entity_poly.pdbx_strand_id
1 'polypeptide(L)'
;MIFLLRFPKNLRFSEKQESRCSFLRKRGIHQVGLWVCECRCGASVTSFGNSRLESDTWNLSNILCPCRGPSSPIAKALCSWKDYYEWRCIPLQSPVSLLLHWPLTVYHSIQLAGLGSLTSEISKLCIHYLGPEKELLQLAVFGELRALFPGVFVQIELIGPAVPHHRDGDKIDLHSYAHCIEQDCDCRYKNENTSCSIGHTSSAVTLQLHRGYYHERFLDISKDSHPHLVIAPNAGIAAYASWLPTIELIKEINVPAVFSDYCEEACNLAACCINAVTNQPPRLPIQLNPFRQPMVVEDSLLHLPCYSNCFLFAM
;
A
#
# COMPACT_ATOMS: atom_id res chain seq x y z
N MET A 1 -30.40 -5.56 -26.60
CA MET A 1 -31.71 -5.42 -25.91
C MET A 1 -31.41 -4.99 -24.50
N ILE A 2 -31.53 -3.69 -24.25
CA ILE A 2 -31.02 -2.96 -23.09
C ILE A 2 -32.07 -3.04 -21.98
N PHE A 3 -31.73 -3.67 -20.84
CA PHE A 3 -32.51 -3.48 -19.61
C PHE A 3 -31.90 -2.33 -18.81
N LEU A 4 -32.44 -1.13 -19.06
CA LEU A 4 -32.32 0.03 -18.17
C LEU A 4 -33.15 -0.25 -16.91
N LEU A 5 -32.50 -0.70 -15.83
CA LEU A 5 -33.11 -0.61 -14.51
C LEU A 5 -33.11 0.86 -14.08
N ARG A 6 -34.28 1.48 -14.18
CA ARG A 6 -34.61 2.76 -13.56
C ARG A 6 -34.40 2.62 -12.05
N PHE A 7 -33.36 3.25 -11.51
CA PHE A 7 -33.31 3.56 -10.09
C PHE A 7 -34.33 4.67 -9.80
N PRO A 8 -35.28 4.49 -8.87
CA PRO A 8 -36.16 5.57 -8.45
C PRO A 8 -35.31 6.66 -7.75
N LYS A 9 -35.46 7.90 -8.23
CA LYS A 9 -35.00 9.09 -7.54
C LYS A 9 -35.65 9.13 -6.15
N ASN A 10 -34.83 9.36 -5.12
CA ASN A 10 -35.20 9.64 -3.71
C ASN A 10 -35.18 8.46 -2.71
N LEU A 11 -34.09 7.68 -2.64
CA LEU A 11 -33.68 7.09 -1.36
C LEU A 11 -32.47 7.87 -0.82
N ARG A 12 -32.71 8.89 0.01
CA ARG A 12 -31.67 9.37 0.93
C ARG A 12 -31.54 8.30 2.01
N PHE A 13 -30.58 7.38 1.86
CA PHE A 13 -30.03 6.68 3.02
C PHE A 13 -29.32 7.72 3.87
N SER A 14 -30.06 8.38 4.76
CA SER A 14 -29.52 9.19 5.84
C SER A 14 -29.17 8.27 7.01
N GLU A 15 -28.37 7.24 6.78
CA GLU A 15 -27.48 6.84 7.85
C GLU A 15 -26.49 7.98 7.99
N LYS A 16 -26.34 8.55 9.19
CA LYS A 16 -25.27 9.51 9.46
C LYS A 16 -23.95 8.79 9.20
N GLN A 17 -23.46 8.85 7.97
CA GLN A 17 -22.19 8.27 7.61
C GLN A 17 -21.17 8.99 8.47
N GLU A 18 -20.57 8.25 9.40
CA GLU A 18 -19.57 8.79 10.29
C GLU A 18 -18.42 9.31 9.44
N SER A 19 -18.09 10.59 9.59
CA SER A 19 -16.93 11.15 8.89
C SER A 19 -15.64 10.51 9.40
N ARG A 20 -14.63 10.45 8.55
CA ARG A 20 -13.30 9.93 8.89
C ARG A 20 -12.70 10.65 10.09
N CYS A 21 -12.87 11.97 10.17
CA CYS A 21 -12.48 12.75 11.33
C CYS A 21 -13.16 12.26 12.61
N SER A 22 -14.50 12.08 12.60
CA SER A 22 -15.23 11.57 13.76
C SER A 22 -14.78 10.16 14.14
N PHE A 23 -14.63 9.27 13.16
CA PHE A 23 -14.20 7.89 13.35
C PHE A 23 -12.83 7.80 14.05
N LEU A 24 -11.86 8.59 13.60
CA LEU A 24 -10.50 8.62 14.16
C LEU A 24 -10.46 9.31 15.53
N ARG A 25 -11.23 10.40 15.73
CA ARG A 25 -11.30 11.12 17.01
C ARG A 25 -11.85 10.25 18.12
N LYS A 26 -12.93 9.50 17.87
CA LYS A 26 -13.50 8.55 18.84
C LYS A 26 -12.51 7.47 19.29
N ARG A 27 -11.46 7.23 18.51
CA ARG A 27 -10.41 6.24 18.77
C ARG A 27 -9.11 6.86 19.28
N GLY A 28 -9.04 8.19 19.44
CA GLY A 28 -7.83 8.88 19.91
C GLY A 28 -6.65 8.86 18.93
N ILE A 29 -6.89 8.49 17.67
CA ILE A 29 -5.86 8.33 16.62
C ILE A 29 -5.98 9.40 15.53
N HIS A 30 -6.69 10.49 15.79
CA HIS A 30 -6.86 11.57 14.83
C HIS A 30 -5.62 12.45 14.78
N GLN A 31 -5.01 12.62 13.60
CA GLN A 31 -3.86 13.50 13.37
C GLN A 31 -2.60 13.15 14.19
N VAL A 32 -2.41 11.89 14.56
CA VAL A 32 -1.25 11.42 15.34
C VAL A 32 -0.57 10.23 14.66
N GLY A 33 0.75 10.13 14.81
CA GLY A 33 1.56 9.04 14.24
C GLY A 33 1.23 8.75 12.78
N LEU A 34 1.03 7.46 12.47
CA LEU A 34 0.73 6.98 11.11
C LEU A 34 -0.62 7.46 10.55
N TRP A 35 -1.50 8.00 11.40
CA TRP A 35 -2.86 8.41 11.02
C TRP A 35 -2.93 9.87 10.57
N VAL A 36 -1.81 10.59 10.57
CA VAL A 36 -1.78 12.04 10.37
C VAL A 36 -2.44 12.48 9.06
N CYS A 37 -2.25 11.72 7.98
CA CYS A 37 -2.78 12.02 6.64
C CYS A 37 -4.06 11.26 6.28
N GLU A 38 -4.68 10.55 7.23
CA GLU A 38 -5.92 9.81 6.93
C GLU A 38 -7.11 10.73 6.73
N CYS A 39 -7.19 11.85 7.45
CA CYS A 39 -8.20 12.90 7.23
C CYS A 39 -7.66 14.06 6.38
N ARG A 40 -8.56 14.72 5.64
CA ARG A 40 -8.26 16.00 4.96
C ARG A 40 -7.77 17.09 5.92
N CYS A 41 -8.25 17.04 7.15
CA CYS A 41 -7.89 17.98 8.20
C CYS A 41 -6.41 17.91 8.61
N GLY A 42 -5.72 16.81 8.34
CA GLY A 42 -4.32 16.61 8.68
C GLY A 42 -3.35 17.10 7.62
N ALA A 43 -3.81 17.32 6.38
CA ALA A 43 -2.98 17.82 5.28
C ALA A 43 -2.42 19.24 5.54
N SER A 44 -3.08 20.03 6.41
CA SER A 44 -2.57 21.34 6.84
C SER A 44 -1.48 21.26 7.91
N VAL A 45 -1.32 20.11 8.58
CA VAL A 45 -0.34 19.90 9.67
C VAL A 45 1.00 19.39 9.14
N THR A 46 0.99 18.71 7.99
CA THR A 46 2.18 18.11 7.39
C THR A 46 2.94 19.09 6.50
N SER A 47 3.49 20.15 7.09
CA SER A 47 4.78 20.66 6.59
C SER A 47 5.76 19.49 6.76
N PHE A 48 6.51 19.11 5.72
CA PHE A 48 7.49 18.01 5.73
C PHE A 48 8.71 18.33 6.64
N GLY A 49 8.45 18.74 7.88
CA GLY A 49 9.43 19.12 8.88
C GLY A 49 9.99 17.91 9.60
N ASN A 50 11.15 17.46 9.16
CA ASN A 50 12.32 16.86 9.85
C ASN A 50 12.24 16.03 11.15
N SER A 51 11.11 15.80 11.82
CA SER A 51 11.07 14.95 13.03
C SER A 51 10.63 13.53 12.69
N ARG A 52 11.58 12.70 12.23
CA ARG A 52 11.40 11.26 11.95
C ARG A 52 11.04 10.41 13.17
N LEU A 53 11.16 10.92 14.40
CA LEU A 53 11.15 10.07 15.59
C LEU A 53 9.77 9.82 16.22
N GLU A 54 8.77 10.67 15.96
CA GLU A 54 7.44 10.56 16.57
C GLU A 54 6.35 10.09 15.58
N SER A 55 6.67 9.91 14.29
CA SER A 55 5.70 9.59 13.24
C SER A 55 5.36 8.10 13.09
N ASP A 56 6.24 7.20 13.55
CA ASP A 56 6.20 5.78 13.18
C ASP A 56 5.53 4.90 14.25
N THR A 57 4.49 5.43 14.88
CA THR A 57 3.71 4.70 15.89
C THR A 57 2.27 4.49 15.44
N TRP A 58 1.70 3.35 15.83
CA TRP A 58 0.30 3.06 15.63
C TRP A 58 -0.62 3.91 16.50
N ASN A 59 -0.15 4.52 17.60
CA ASN A 59 -1.00 5.14 18.62
C ASN A 59 -2.19 4.25 19.06
N LEU A 60 -2.02 2.93 19.00
CA LEU A 60 -2.99 1.92 19.39
C LEU A 60 -2.38 1.02 20.45
N SER A 61 -3.23 0.37 21.25
CA SER A 61 -2.82 -0.71 22.15
C SER A 61 -2.22 -1.89 21.37
N ASN A 62 -1.32 -2.66 21.98
CA ASN A 62 -0.65 -3.80 21.36
C ASN A 62 -1.60 -4.87 20.81
N ILE A 63 -2.80 -5.02 21.39
CA ILE A 63 -3.81 -5.97 20.91
C ILE A 63 -4.52 -5.49 19.65
N LEU A 64 -4.49 -4.18 19.37
CA LEU A 64 -5.17 -3.57 18.24
C LEU A 64 -4.24 -3.33 17.06
N CYS A 65 -2.94 -3.57 17.17
CA CYS A 65 -2.00 -3.25 16.10
C CYS A 65 -0.91 -4.31 15.92
N PRO A 66 -0.40 -4.45 14.68
CA PRO A 66 0.64 -5.42 14.36
C PRO A 66 2.05 -4.99 14.82
N CYS A 67 2.22 -4.60 16.09
CA CYS A 67 3.48 -4.10 16.63
C CYS A 67 4.54 -5.19 16.95
N ARG A 68 4.17 -6.47 16.78
CA ARG A 68 5.03 -7.64 17.01
C ARG A 68 4.93 -8.61 15.84
N GLY A 69 5.88 -9.54 15.73
CA GLY A 69 5.80 -10.62 14.75
C GLY A 69 4.56 -11.50 14.95
N PRO A 70 4.07 -12.18 13.89
CA PRO A 70 2.93 -13.08 13.99
C PRO A 70 3.25 -14.30 14.87
N SER A 71 2.25 -14.86 15.54
CA SER A 71 2.39 -16.04 16.39
C SER A 71 2.66 -17.33 15.61
N SER A 72 2.28 -17.36 14.33
CA SER A 72 2.46 -18.49 13.43
C SER A 72 2.69 -18.02 12.00
N PRO A 73 3.37 -18.83 11.16
CA PRO A 73 3.48 -18.54 9.74
C PRO A 73 2.12 -18.60 9.05
N ILE A 74 2.00 -17.96 7.89
CA ILE A 74 0.79 -18.01 7.07
C ILE A 74 0.59 -19.46 6.58
N ALA A 75 -0.42 -20.15 7.10
CA ALA A 75 -0.72 -21.54 6.74
C ALA A 75 -1.51 -21.66 5.43
N LYS A 76 -2.32 -20.64 5.10
CA LYS A 76 -3.13 -20.55 3.88
C LYS A 76 -3.04 -19.12 3.35
N ALA A 77 -3.04 -18.98 2.03
CA ALA A 77 -3.05 -17.66 1.40
C ALA A 77 -4.19 -16.80 1.97
N LEU A 78 -3.84 -15.59 2.41
CA LEU A 78 -4.81 -14.62 2.91
C LEU A 78 -5.67 -14.11 1.75
N CYS A 79 -6.99 -14.21 1.86
CA CYS A 79 -7.94 -13.87 0.79
C CYS A 79 -8.92 -12.76 1.20
N SER A 80 -8.87 -12.28 2.43
CA SER A 80 -9.75 -11.24 2.95
C SER A 80 -9.16 -10.55 4.18
N TRP A 81 -9.70 -9.38 4.51
CA TRP A 81 -9.40 -8.73 5.80
C TRP A 81 -9.68 -9.65 7.00
N LYS A 82 -10.74 -10.46 6.95
CA LYS A 82 -11.06 -11.39 8.04
C LYS A 82 -9.90 -12.38 8.27
N ASP A 83 -9.37 -12.97 7.19
CA ASP A 83 -8.23 -13.90 7.28
C ASP A 83 -7.00 -13.22 7.88
N TYR A 84 -6.70 -11.98 7.47
CA TYR A 84 -5.57 -11.23 8.00
C TYR A 84 -5.70 -10.95 9.50
N TYR A 85 -6.88 -10.50 9.95
CA TYR A 85 -7.13 -10.18 11.35
C TYR A 85 -7.09 -11.45 12.22
N GLU A 86 -7.65 -12.55 11.75
CA GLU A 86 -7.58 -13.86 12.42
C GLU A 86 -6.12 -14.34 12.55
N TRP A 87 -5.35 -14.30 11.45
CA TRP A 87 -3.95 -14.68 11.44
C TRP A 87 -3.09 -13.82 12.38
N ARG A 88 -3.33 -12.50 12.41
CA ARG A 88 -2.61 -11.59 13.29
C ARG A 88 -3.13 -11.56 14.72
N CYS A 89 -4.20 -12.28 15.02
CA CYS A 89 -4.90 -12.21 16.31
C CYS A 89 -5.29 -10.77 16.69
N ILE A 90 -5.65 -9.96 15.68
CA ILE A 90 -6.12 -8.58 15.85
C ILE A 90 -7.65 -8.60 15.82
N PRO A 91 -8.33 -7.93 16.77
CA PRO A 91 -9.78 -7.83 16.76
C PRO A 91 -10.31 -7.00 15.56
N LEU A 92 -11.39 -7.44 14.91
CA LEU A 92 -11.96 -6.83 13.68
C LEU A 92 -12.33 -5.34 13.81
N GLN A 93 -12.60 -4.86 15.02
CA GLN A 93 -12.86 -3.45 15.33
C GLN A 93 -11.63 -2.55 15.23
N SER A 94 -10.43 -3.15 15.18
CA SER A 94 -9.20 -2.39 15.00
C SER A 94 -9.20 -1.66 13.65
N PRO A 95 -8.81 -0.38 13.60
CA PRO A 95 -8.81 0.42 12.38
C PRO A 95 -7.59 0.16 11.47
N VAL A 96 -6.71 -0.80 11.78
CA VAL A 96 -5.43 -0.97 11.07
C VAL A 96 -5.57 -1.24 9.57
N SER A 97 -6.69 -1.79 9.12
CA SER A 97 -7.00 -1.95 7.69
C SER A 97 -7.02 -0.62 6.91
N LEU A 98 -7.22 0.52 7.58
CA LEU A 98 -7.11 1.84 6.95
C LEU A 98 -5.67 2.19 6.54
N LEU A 99 -4.67 1.55 7.12
CA LEU A 99 -3.25 1.79 6.84
C LEU A 99 -2.59 0.58 6.16
N LEU A 100 -2.99 -0.62 6.56
CA LEU A 100 -2.42 -1.87 6.06
C LEU A 100 -2.90 -2.25 4.66
N HIS A 101 -3.88 -1.54 4.08
CA HIS A 101 -4.25 -1.78 2.70
C HIS A 101 -3.07 -1.59 1.73
N TRP A 102 -2.08 -0.75 2.07
CA TRP A 102 -0.85 -0.61 1.27
C TRP A 102 -0.05 -1.93 1.18
N PRO A 103 0.52 -2.47 2.28
CA PRO A 103 1.29 -3.71 2.22
C PRO A 103 0.45 -4.92 1.82
N LEU A 104 -0.84 -4.96 2.16
CA LEU A 104 -1.68 -6.11 1.78
C LEU A 104 -2.10 -6.07 0.30
N THR A 105 -2.20 -4.89 -0.31
CA THR A 105 -2.33 -4.77 -1.76
C THR A 105 -1.04 -5.23 -2.45
N VAL A 106 0.14 -4.90 -1.89
CA VAL A 106 1.42 -5.43 -2.39
C VAL A 106 1.45 -6.96 -2.31
N TYR A 107 1.10 -7.53 -1.16
CA TYR A 107 1.01 -8.97 -0.98
C TYR A 107 0.10 -9.63 -2.01
N HIS A 108 -1.12 -9.11 -2.18
CA HIS A 108 -2.07 -9.67 -3.12
C HIS A 108 -1.62 -9.51 -4.59
N SER A 109 -0.96 -8.40 -4.93
CA SER A 109 -0.37 -8.18 -6.27
C SER A 109 0.69 -9.23 -6.60
N ILE A 110 1.52 -9.61 -5.62
CA ILE A 110 2.53 -10.68 -5.77
C ILE A 110 1.86 -12.04 -6.00
N GLN A 111 0.75 -12.34 -5.31
CA GLN A 111 -0.02 -13.56 -5.57
C GLN A 111 -0.58 -13.59 -6.99
N LEU A 112 -1.14 -12.46 -7.45
CA LEU A 112 -1.72 -12.33 -8.79
C LEU A 112 -0.67 -12.43 -9.91
N ALA A 113 0.53 -11.90 -9.67
CA ALA A 113 1.65 -12.01 -10.61
C ALA A 113 2.23 -13.44 -10.70
N GLY A 114 1.69 -14.41 -9.95
CA GLY A 114 2.23 -15.77 -9.88
C GLY A 114 3.55 -15.88 -9.12
N LEU A 115 3.98 -14.81 -8.46
CA LEU A 115 5.22 -14.76 -7.69
C LEU A 115 5.05 -15.40 -6.29
N GLY A 116 3.82 -15.57 -5.81
CA GLY A 116 3.53 -16.12 -4.49
C GLY A 116 4.06 -17.54 -4.25
N SER A 117 4.10 -18.41 -5.26
CA SER A 117 4.74 -19.73 -5.16
C SER A 117 6.26 -19.66 -5.26
N LEU A 118 6.77 -18.63 -5.95
CA LEU A 118 8.21 -18.43 -6.22
C LEU A 118 8.93 -17.74 -5.06
N THR A 119 8.23 -17.16 -4.08
CA THR A 119 8.87 -16.54 -2.91
C THR A 119 9.67 -17.54 -2.06
N SER A 120 9.42 -18.84 -2.18
CA SER A 120 10.25 -19.88 -1.56
C SER A 120 11.59 -20.10 -2.27
N GLU A 121 11.68 -19.73 -3.55
CA GLU A 121 12.87 -19.88 -4.41
C GLU A 121 13.66 -18.56 -4.54
N ILE A 122 12.99 -17.43 -4.36
CA ILE A 122 13.55 -16.09 -4.48
C ILE A 122 13.99 -15.58 -3.10
N SER A 123 15.30 -15.42 -2.91
CA SER A 123 15.87 -14.83 -1.68
C SER A 123 15.65 -13.32 -1.57
N LYS A 124 15.45 -12.63 -2.70
CA LYS A 124 15.28 -11.18 -2.80
C LYS A 124 14.16 -10.80 -3.75
N LEU A 125 13.16 -10.07 -3.27
CA LEU A 125 12.06 -9.55 -4.07
C LEU A 125 12.23 -8.03 -4.29
N CYS A 126 12.59 -7.62 -5.50
CA CYS A 126 12.61 -6.22 -5.93
C CYS A 126 11.25 -5.79 -6.51
N ILE A 127 10.63 -4.76 -5.94
CA ILE A 127 9.34 -4.20 -6.34
C ILE A 127 9.54 -2.74 -6.71
N HIS A 128 9.07 -2.33 -7.89
CA HIS A 128 8.97 -0.92 -8.24
C HIS A 128 7.55 -0.43 -7.92
N TYR A 129 7.41 0.38 -6.88
CA TYR A 129 6.15 0.97 -6.42
C TYR A 129 6.01 2.38 -6.99
N LEU A 130 5.03 2.58 -7.87
CA LEU A 130 4.87 3.82 -8.63
C LEU A 130 3.81 4.73 -8.00
N GLY A 131 4.09 6.03 -8.00
CA GLY A 131 3.15 7.07 -7.57
C GLY A 131 2.85 7.11 -6.06
N PRO A 132 3.82 6.93 -5.15
CA PRO A 132 3.54 7.06 -3.72
C PRO A 132 3.18 8.50 -3.37
N GLU A 133 2.09 8.70 -2.63
CA GLU A 133 1.65 10.00 -2.12
C GLU A 133 1.50 9.93 -0.60
N LYS A 134 0.36 9.46 -0.10
CA LYS A 134 0.09 9.31 1.34
C LYS A 134 1.04 8.32 2.00
N GLU A 135 1.44 7.31 1.24
CA GLU A 135 2.38 6.26 1.62
C GLU A 135 3.72 6.83 2.11
N LEU A 136 4.14 7.99 1.59
CA LEU A 136 5.39 8.66 1.98
C LEU A 136 5.41 9.12 3.45
N LEU A 137 4.22 9.28 4.04
CA LEU A 137 4.02 9.62 5.45
C LEU A 137 3.71 8.38 6.31
N GLN A 138 3.58 7.21 5.70
CA GLN A 138 3.14 5.97 6.33
C GLN A 138 4.13 4.83 6.11
N LEU A 139 5.38 5.12 5.74
CA LEU A 139 6.37 4.14 5.29
C LEU A 139 6.56 2.97 6.28
N ALA A 140 6.44 3.21 7.59
CA ALA A 140 6.57 2.17 8.60
C ALA A 140 5.52 1.04 8.48
N VAL A 141 4.38 1.26 7.82
CA VAL A 141 3.36 0.22 7.58
C VAL A 141 3.87 -0.89 6.66
N PHE A 142 4.83 -0.58 5.77
CA PHE A 142 5.45 -1.57 4.89
C PHE A 142 6.33 -2.57 5.66
N GLY A 143 6.65 -2.30 6.93
CA GLY A 143 7.32 -3.27 7.81
C GLY A 143 6.51 -4.55 7.99
N GLU A 144 5.20 -4.49 7.74
CA GLU A 144 4.32 -5.66 7.71
C GLU A 144 4.72 -6.71 6.67
N LEU A 145 5.38 -6.31 5.57
CA LEU A 145 5.82 -7.24 4.52
C LEU A 145 6.82 -8.28 5.03
N ARG A 146 7.51 -8.01 6.15
CA ARG A 146 8.38 -9.00 6.82
C ARG A 146 7.59 -10.21 7.33
N ALA A 147 6.37 -9.97 7.80
CA ALA A 147 5.49 -11.02 8.29
C ALA A 147 4.82 -11.76 7.12
N LEU A 148 4.52 -11.04 6.03
CA LEU A 148 3.87 -11.58 4.84
C LEU A 148 4.83 -12.41 3.96
N PHE A 149 6.13 -12.11 4.01
CA PHE A 149 7.18 -12.78 3.24
C PHE A 149 8.35 -13.23 4.12
N PRO A 150 8.14 -14.19 5.04
CA PRO A 150 9.19 -14.66 5.93
C PRO A 150 10.33 -15.30 5.12
N GLY A 151 11.58 -14.98 5.47
CA GLY A 151 12.78 -15.49 4.79
C GLY A 151 13.15 -14.79 3.48
N VAL A 152 12.32 -13.86 2.99
CA VAL A 152 12.60 -13.08 1.77
C VAL A 152 13.08 -11.69 2.13
N PHE A 153 14.12 -11.19 1.44
CA PHE A 153 14.51 -9.79 1.48
C PHE A 153 13.64 -9.00 0.52
N VAL A 154 12.82 -8.06 1.03
CA VAL A 154 11.93 -7.26 0.19
C VAL A 154 12.54 -5.88 -0.02
N GLN A 155 12.81 -5.53 -1.27
CA GLN A 155 13.28 -4.22 -1.68
C GLN A 155 12.18 -3.51 -2.45
N ILE A 156 11.80 -2.31 -2.01
CA ILE A 156 10.79 -1.49 -2.67
C ILE A 156 11.42 -0.17 -3.10
N GLU A 157 11.46 0.03 -4.41
CA GLU A 157 11.79 1.31 -5.02
C GLU A 157 10.49 2.12 -5.13
N LEU A 158 10.33 3.16 -4.32
CA LEU A 158 9.17 4.05 -4.30
C LEU A 158 9.44 5.23 -5.23
N ILE A 159 8.82 5.22 -6.40
CA ILE A 159 9.13 6.15 -7.50
C ILE A 159 7.94 7.05 -7.80
N GLY A 160 8.11 8.36 -7.68
CA GLY A 160 7.08 9.30 -8.13
C GLY A 160 7.46 10.77 -7.98
N PRO A 161 6.76 11.67 -8.70
CA PRO A 161 7.02 13.11 -8.65
C PRO A 161 6.68 13.72 -7.28
N ALA A 162 5.84 13.07 -6.48
CA ALA A 162 5.42 13.49 -5.14
C ALA A 162 6.49 13.25 -4.06
N VAL A 163 7.53 12.48 -4.33
CA VAL A 163 8.67 12.32 -3.41
C VAL A 163 9.31 13.69 -3.17
N PRO A 164 9.43 14.16 -1.90
CA PRO A 164 10.04 15.45 -1.61
C PRO A 164 11.50 15.52 -2.07
N HIS A 165 11.91 16.68 -2.58
CA HIS A 165 13.26 16.85 -3.14
C HIS A 165 14.39 16.56 -2.15
N HIS A 166 14.17 16.81 -0.85
CA HIS A 166 15.16 16.51 0.20
C HIS A 166 15.20 15.03 0.61
N ARG A 167 14.30 14.20 0.08
CA ARG A 167 14.21 12.76 0.35
C ARG A 167 14.53 11.91 -0.88
N ASP A 168 14.85 12.52 -2.01
CA ASP A 168 15.30 11.77 -3.19
C ASP A 168 16.59 11.01 -2.86
N GLY A 169 16.60 9.70 -3.10
CA GLY A 169 17.68 8.79 -2.72
C GLY A 169 17.67 8.32 -1.26
N ASP A 170 16.70 8.75 -0.43
CA ASP A 170 16.56 8.26 0.94
C ASP A 170 16.40 6.73 0.95
N LYS A 171 17.26 6.03 1.69
CA LYS A 171 17.12 4.61 2.00
C LYS A 171 16.65 4.41 3.43
N ILE A 172 15.66 3.55 3.62
CA ILE A 172 15.00 3.29 4.89
C ILE A 172 14.96 1.77 5.09
N ASP A 173 15.64 1.31 6.14
CA ASP A 173 15.66 -0.10 6.51
C ASP A 173 14.65 -0.35 7.64
N LEU A 174 13.57 -1.08 7.32
CA LEU A 174 12.53 -1.41 8.29
C LEU A 174 12.92 -2.68 9.05
N HIS A 175 13.70 -2.50 10.11
CA HIS A 175 14.20 -3.58 10.98
C HIS A 175 13.19 -4.07 12.04
N SER A 176 12.14 -3.29 12.30
CA SER A 176 11.09 -3.58 13.28
C SER A 176 9.71 -3.24 12.72
N TYR A 177 8.66 -3.64 13.43
CA TYR A 177 7.29 -3.16 13.19
C TYR A 177 7.12 -1.76 13.81
N ALA A 178 6.15 -0.99 13.32
CA ALA A 178 5.74 0.26 13.97
C ALA A 178 5.26 -0.01 15.40
N HIS A 179 5.59 0.90 16.31
CA HIS A 179 5.39 0.71 17.74
C HIS A 179 3.94 0.93 18.17
N CYS A 180 3.50 0.21 19.20
CA CYS A 180 2.24 0.50 19.89
C CYS A 180 2.39 1.67 20.89
N ILE A 181 1.27 2.10 21.48
CA ILE A 181 1.26 3.22 22.43
C ILE A 181 1.80 2.86 23.83
N GLU A 182 1.82 1.59 24.19
CA GLU A 182 2.20 1.13 25.54
C GLU A 182 3.70 1.21 25.76
N GLN A 183 4.10 1.70 26.94
CA GLN A 183 5.50 1.88 27.32
C GLN A 183 6.18 0.55 27.64
N ASP A 184 5.46 -0.38 28.29
CA ASP A 184 5.99 -1.67 28.73
C ASP A 184 5.93 -2.76 27.65
N CYS A 185 5.58 -2.40 26.42
CA CYS A 185 5.49 -3.36 25.34
C CYS A 185 6.89 -3.63 24.74
N ASP A 186 7.23 -4.92 24.64
CA ASP A 186 8.50 -5.42 24.06
C ASP A 186 8.82 -4.88 22.65
N CYS A 187 7.84 -4.33 21.93
CA CYS A 187 8.08 -3.68 20.64
C CYS A 187 9.07 -2.51 20.74
N ARG A 188 9.09 -1.79 21.88
CA ARG A 188 9.97 -0.63 22.10
C ARG A 188 11.40 -1.02 22.46
N TYR A 189 11.58 -2.11 23.21
CA TYR A 189 12.87 -2.54 23.75
C TYR A 189 13.80 -3.17 22.70
N LYS A 190 13.27 -3.68 21.58
CA LYS A 190 14.08 -4.34 20.54
C LYS A 190 14.88 -3.40 19.64
N ASN A 191 14.71 -2.08 19.78
CA ASN A 191 15.47 -1.11 18.98
C ASN A 191 16.88 -0.80 19.52
N GLU A 192 17.17 -1.04 20.82
CA GLU A 192 18.45 -0.61 21.41
C GLU A 192 19.54 -1.70 21.42
N ASN A 193 19.19 -2.99 21.33
CA ASN A 193 20.14 -4.10 21.50
C ASN A 193 20.39 -4.93 20.22
N THR A 194 20.45 -4.30 19.04
CA THR A 194 20.92 -5.01 17.83
C THR A 194 22.43 -4.80 17.63
N SER A 195 23.22 -5.16 18.64
CA SER A 195 24.62 -5.56 18.43
C SER A 195 24.61 -7.04 18.05
N CYS A 196 24.89 -7.31 16.76
CA CYS A 196 25.31 -8.59 16.18
C CYS A 196 25.27 -9.82 17.13
N SER A 197 24.10 -10.44 17.31
CA SER A 197 24.02 -11.83 17.76
C SER A 197 23.86 -12.75 16.56
N ILE A 198 24.91 -13.54 16.33
CA ILE A 198 25.07 -14.51 15.26
C ILE A 198 23.91 -15.51 15.28
N GLY A 199 23.22 -15.63 14.13
CA GLY A 199 22.28 -16.71 13.84
C GLY A 199 20.80 -16.36 14.04
N HIS A 200 20.23 -15.57 13.12
CA HIS A 200 18.90 -15.73 12.51
C HIS A 200 18.73 -14.57 11.52
N THR A 201 18.72 -14.87 10.23
CA THR A 201 18.60 -13.93 9.12
C THR A 201 17.34 -13.06 9.29
N SER A 202 17.49 -11.80 9.70
CA SER A 202 16.36 -10.88 9.77
C SER A 202 15.86 -10.56 8.37
N SER A 203 14.66 -11.00 7.99
CA SER A 203 13.96 -10.49 6.81
C SER A 203 13.88 -8.98 6.89
N ALA A 204 14.66 -8.30 6.05
CA ALA A 204 14.68 -6.86 5.98
C ALA A 204 13.77 -6.42 4.83
N VAL A 205 12.86 -5.50 5.15
CA VAL A 205 12.17 -4.69 4.15
C VAL A 205 13.00 -3.42 4.01
N THR A 206 13.41 -3.11 2.80
CA THR A 206 14.14 -1.88 2.49
C THR A 206 13.32 -1.06 1.52
N LEU A 207 13.21 0.23 1.82
CA LEU A 207 12.51 1.19 1.00
C LEU A 207 13.53 2.20 0.49
N GLN A 208 13.50 2.49 -0.81
CA GLN A 208 14.32 3.54 -1.39
C GLN A 208 13.43 4.51 -2.16
N LEU A 209 13.57 5.80 -1.88
CA LEU A 209 12.71 6.84 -2.44
C LEU A 209 13.36 7.48 -3.67
N HIS A 210 12.59 7.63 -4.75
CA HIS A 210 13.05 8.24 -5.99
C HIS A 210 12.06 9.27 -6.50
N ARG A 211 12.54 10.50 -6.62
CA ARG A 211 11.76 11.61 -7.15
C ARG A 211 11.83 11.64 -8.68
N GLY A 212 10.67 11.60 -9.32
CA GLY A 212 10.57 11.74 -10.78
C GLY A 212 9.60 10.74 -11.37
N TYR A 213 9.41 10.80 -12.68
CA TYR A 213 8.58 9.81 -13.36
C TYR A 213 9.34 8.51 -13.60
N TYR A 214 8.61 7.40 -13.59
CA TYR A 214 9.23 6.07 -13.73
C TYR A 214 10.05 5.91 -15.01
N HIS A 215 9.52 6.38 -16.13
CA HIS A 215 10.20 6.34 -17.43
C HIS A 215 11.47 7.17 -17.51
N GLU A 216 11.63 8.18 -16.65
CA GLU A 216 12.86 8.99 -16.58
C GLU A 216 13.89 8.35 -15.63
N ARG A 217 13.40 7.69 -14.56
CA ARG A 217 14.22 7.15 -13.48
C ARG A 217 14.59 5.67 -13.61
N PHE A 218 14.04 4.97 -14.60
CA PHE A 218 14.20 3.52 -14.70
C PHE A 218 15.65 3.08 -14.88
N LEU A 219 16.41 3.81 -15.72
CA LEU A 219 17.79 3.45 -16.05
C LEU A 219 18.77 3.66 -14.89
N ASP A 220 18.53 4.63 -14.00
CA ASP A 220 19.33 4.82 -12.80
C ASP A 220 18.97 3.83 -11.70
N ILE A 221 17.69 3.51 -11.53
CA ILE A 221 17.21 2.60 -10.49
C ILE A 221 17.55 1.14 -10.82
N SER A 222 17.44 0.75 -12.09
CA SER A 222 17.58 -0.66 -12.50
C SER A 222 19.03 -1.09 -12.78
N LYS A 223 20.03 -0.27 -12.40
CA LYS A 223 21.46 -0.58 -12.59
C LYS A 223 21.88 -1.83 -11.84
N ASP A 224 21.42 -1.95 -10.59
CA ASP A 224 21.88 -3.00 -9.67
C ASP A 224 20.89 -4.18 -9.58
N SER A 225 19.62 -3.97 -9.93
CA SER A 225 18.58 -5.00 -9.90
C SER A 225 17.42 -4.62 -10.82
N HIS A 226 16.97 -5.56 -11.65
CA HIS A 226 15.70 -5.41 -12.36
C HIS A 226 14.52 -5.67 -11.40
N PRO A 227 13.35 -5.07 -11.62
CA PRO A 227 12.16 -5.35 -10.83
C PRO A 227 11.61 -6.74 -11.15
N HIS A 228 11.12 -7.44 -10.13
CA HIS A 228 10.30 -8.64 -10.32
C HIS A 228 8.83 -8.30 -10.53
N LEU A 229 8.40 -7.13 -10.04
CA LEU A 229 7.02 -6.67 -10.08
C LEU A 229 6.99 -5.15 -10.09
N VAL A 230 6.13 -4.58 -10.95
CA VAL A 230 5.73 -3.17 -10.90
C VAL A 230 4.35 -3.09 -10.24
N ILE A 231 4.17 -2.18 -9.29
CA ILE A 231 2.87 -1.94 -8.65
C ILE A 231 2.58 -0.45 -8.73
N ALA A 232 1.36 -0.09 -9.15
CA ALA A 232 0.90 1.30 -9.21
C ALA A 232 -0.46 1.42 -8.52
N PRO A 233 -0.49 1.69 -7.21
CA PRO A 233 -1.74 1.81 -6.47
C PRO A 233 -2.43 3.16 -6.73
N ASN A 234 -3.76 3.16 -6.84
CA ASN A 234 -4.56 4.35 -7.15
C ASN A 234 -4.02 5.14 -8.36
N ALA A 235 -3.63 4.43 -9.42
CA ALA A 235 -2.76 4.95 -10.46
C ALA A 235 -3.34 6.15 -11.22
N GLY A 236 -4.67 6.21 -11.41
CA GLY A 236 -5.28 7.30 -12.17
C GLY A 236 -4.75 7.37 -13.60
N ILE A 237 -4.50 6.24 -14.25
CA ILE A 237 -3.87 6.16 -15.59
C ILE A 237 -4.61 7.00 -16.61
N ALA A 238 -5.94 6.91 -16.62
CA ALA A 238 -6.77 7.68 -17.54
C ALA A 238 -6.85 9.18 -17.18
N ALA A 239 -6.41 9.57 -15.99
CA ALA A 239 -6.47 10.95 -15.51
C ALA A 239 -5.19 11.75 -15.83
N TYR A 240 -4.03 11.09 -16.01
CA TYR A 240 -2.75 11.77 -16.18
C TYR A 240 -1.99 11.27 -17.42
N ALA A 241 -1.78 12.18 -18.39
CA ALA A 241 -1.03 11.86 -19.61
C ALA A 241 0.44 11.47 -19.37
N SER A 242 1.02 11.80 -18.21
CA SER A 242 2.36 11.36 -17.82
C SER A 242 2.51 9.84 -17.70
N TRP A 243 1.40 9.09 -17.66
CA TRP A 243 1.44 7.63 -17.68
C TRP A 243 1.85 7.04 -19.03
N LEU A 244 1.62 7.72 -20.16
CA LEU A 244 1.87 7.16 -21.49
C LEU A 244 3.29 6.58 -21.64
N PRO A 245 4.37 7.38 -21.46
CA PRO A 245 5.74 6.85 -21.54
C PRO A 245 6.06 5.80 -20.45
N THR A 246 5.42 5.88 -19.29
CA THR A 246 5.54 4.85 -18.24
C THR A 246 4.96 3.51 -18.69
N ILE A 247 3.79 3.50 -19.34
CA ILE A 247 3.15 2.28 -19.85
C ILE A 247 3.95 1.68 -21.01
N GLU A 248 4.48 2.52 -21.91
CA GLU A 248 5.41 2.09 -22.97
C GLU A 248 6.63 1.39 -22.37
N LEU A 249 7.27 2.02 -21.39
CA LEU A 249 8.42 1.41 -20.70
C LEU A 249 8.05 0.07 -20.04
N ILE A 250 6.93 -0.02 -19.30
CA ILE A 250 6.55 -1.27 -18.63
C ILE A 250 6.33 -2.39 -19.65
N LYS A 251 5.76 -2.07 -20.81
CA LYS A 251 5.64 -3.02 -21.93
C LYS A 251 7.02 -3.46 -22.45
N GLU A 252 7.95 -2.52 -22.63
CA GLU A 252 9.30 -2.81 -23.14
C GLU A 252 10.10 -3.72 -22.20
N ILE A 253 10.06 -3.46 -20.89
CA ILE A 253 10.79 -4.26 -19.90
C ILE A 253 10.12 -5.62 -19.63
N ASN A 254 8.85 -5.78 -20.04
CA ASN A 254 8.07 -7.02 -19.96
C ASN A 254 8.05 -7.65 -18.55
N VAL A 255 7.93 -6.81 -17.52
CA VAL A 255 7.79 -7.22 -16.11
C VAL A 255 6.30 -7.21 -15.74
N PRO A 256 5.79 -8.18 -14.94
CA PRO A 256 4.42 -8.14 -14.45
C PRO A 256 4.11 -6.80 -13.79
N ALA A 257 2.97 -6.19 -14.14
CA ALA A 257 2.58 -4.91 -13.58
C ALA A 257 1.14 -4.95 -13.07
N VAL A 258 0.94 -4.63 -11.80
CA VAL A 258 -0.39 -4.60 -11.16
C VAL A 258 -0.77 -3.16 -10.86
N PHE A 259 -1.97 -2.78 -11.29
CA PHE A 259 -2.52 -1.45 -11.13
C PHE A 259 -3.77 -1.53 -10.25
N SER A 260 -4.03 -0.50 -9.46
CA SER A 260 -5.30 -0.37 -8.74
C SER A 260 -5.89 1.03 -8.90
N ASP A 261 -7.20 1.14 -8.70
CA ASP A 261 -7.90 2.42 -8.71
C ASP A 261 -9.11 2.42 -7.76
N TYR A 262 -9.69 3.60 -7.56
CA TYR A 262 -10.72 3.88 -6.57
C TYR A 262 -12.07 3.23 -6.86
N CYS A 263 -12.34 2.92 -8.13
CA CYS A 263 -13.57 2.32 -8.60
C CYS A 263 -13.35 1.54 -9.90
N GLU A 264 -14.32 0.68 -10.24
CA GLU A 264 -14.27 -0.18 -11.42
C GLU A 264 -14.22 0.62 -12.73
N GLU A 265 -14.93 1.75 -12.80
CA GLU A 265 -14.94 2.64 -13.98
C GLU A 265 -13.55 3.21 -14.27
N ALA A 266 -12.83 3.66 -13.24
CA ALA A 266 -11.47 4.17 -13.39
C ALA A 266 -10.51 3.08 -13.90
N CYS A 267 -10.64 1.85 -13.40
CA CYS A 267 -9.90 0.70 -13.90
C CYS A 267 -10.24 0.36 -15.36
N ASN A 268 -11.51 0.45 -15.78
CA ASN A 268 -11.91 0.21 -17.16
C ASN A 268 -11.29 1.25 -18.10
N LEU A 269 -11.35 2.53 -17.74
CA LEU A 269 -10.72 3.60 -18.52
C LEU A 269 -9.20 3.42 -18.59
N ALA A 270 -8.56 3.06 -17.46
CA ALA A 270 -7.14 2.75 -17.41
C ALA A 270 -6.75 1.57 -18.31
N ALA A 271 -7.53 0.49 -18.30
CA ALA A 271 -7.33 -0.66 -19.18
C ALA A 271 -7.48 -0.30 -20.66
N CYS A 272 -8.44 0.56 -21.01
CA CYS A 272 -8.57 1.10 -22.37
C CYS A 272 -7.34 1.92 -22.78
N CYS A 273 -6.84 2.80 -21.91
CA CYS A 273 -5.63 3.58 -22.16
C CYS A 273 -4.41 2.67 -22.37
N ILE A 274 -4.22 1.67 -21.50
CA ILE A 274 -3.13 0.70 -21.64
C ILE A 274 -3.24 -0.04 -22.98
N ASN A 275 -4.40 -0.61 -23.30
CA ASN A 275 -4.58 -1.33 -24.56
C ASN A 275 -4.35 -0.44 -25.79
N ALA A 276 -4.74 0.84 -25.75
CA ALA A 276 -4.50 1.79 -26.83
C ALA A 276 -3.00 2.08 -27.04
N VAL A 277 -2.22 2.13 -25.97
CA VAL A 277 -0.76 2.37 -26.01
C VAL A 277 0.01 1.10 -26.37
N THR A 278 -0.36 -0.04 -25.77
CA THR A 278 0.41 -1.27 -25.86
C THR A 278 -0.05 -2.21 -26.97
N ASN A 279 -1.27 -2.02 -27.51
CA ASN A 279 -1.99 -3.01 -28.32
C ASN A 279 -2.13 -4.37 -27.63
N GLN A 280 -2.17 -4.38 -26.30
CA GLN A 280 -2.32 -5.58 -25.48
C GLN A 280 -3.41 -5.34 -24.42
N PRO A 281 -4.45 -6.20 -24.35
CA PRO A 281 -5.42 -6.13 -23.27
C PRO A 281 -4.76 -6.53 -21.94
N PRO A 282 -5.35 -6.15 -20.79
CA PRO A 282 -4.88 -6.61 -19.49
C PRO A 282 -4.77 -8.14 -19.43
N ARG A 283 -3.66 -8.65 -18.89
CA ARG A 283 -3.45 -10.09 -18.64
C ARG A 283 -4.38 -10.63 -17.58
N LEU A 284 -4.69 -9.82 -16.57
CA LEU A 284 -5.68 -10.14 -15.54
C LEU A 284 -6.88 -9.18 -15.66
N PRO A 285 -8.12 -9.72 -15.63
CA PRO A 285 -9.31 -8.90 -15.66
C PRO A 285 -9.40 -8.02 -14.41
N ILE A 286 -10.17 -6.94 -14.53
CA ILE A 286 -10.49 -6.07 -13.40
C ILE A 286 -11.26 -6.88 -12.35
N GLN A 287 -10.78 -6.85 -11.12
CA GLN A 287 -11.38 -7.54 -9.99
C GLN A 287 -11.27 -6.73 -8.72
N LEU A 288 -12.13 -7.05 -7.75
CA LEU A 288 -12.13 -6.38 -6.45
C LEU A 288 -10.89 -6.78 -5.66
N ASN A 289 -10.20 -5.80 -5.09
CA ASN A 289 -9.12 -6.06 -4.15
C ASN A 289 -9.71 -6.48 -2.79
N PRO A 290 -9.41 -7.70 -2.30
CA PRO A 290 -9.89 -8.17 -0.99
C PRO A 290 -9.34 -7.34 0.17
N PHE A 291 -8.23 -6.62 -0.05
CA PHE A 291 -7.55 -5.79 0.95
C PHE A 291 -7.65 -4.29 0.68
N ARG A 292 -8.64 -3.85 -0.11
CA ARG A 292 -8.92 -2.42 -0.28
C ARG A 292 -9.17 -1.72 1.06
N GLN A 293 -8.94 -0.42 1.11
CA GLN A 293 -9.27 0.38 2.30
C GLN A 293 -10.78 0.28 2.56
N PRO A 294 -11.23 -0.17 3.76
CA PRO A 294 -12.66 -0.42 4.00
C PRO A 294 -13.50 0.85 4.20
N MET A 295 -12.86 2.01 4.32
CA MET A 295 -13.55 3.29 4.48
C MET A 295 -13.63 4.04 3.15
N VAL A 296 -14.82 4.57 2.85
CA VAL A 296 -15.05 5.37 1.65
C VAL A 296 -14.12 6.58 1.62
N VAL A 297 -13.67 6.96 0.42
CA VAL A 297 -12.99 8.22 0.17
C VAL A 297 -14.02 9.35 0.19
N GLU A 298 -13.87 10.27 1.15
CA GLU A 298 -14.73 11.45 1.28
C GLU A 298 -14.51 12.45 0.14
N ASP A 299 -15.59 13.11 -0.27
CA ASP A 299 -15.70 14.05 -1.39
C ASP A 299 -15.00 13.57 -2.68
N SER A 300 -15.27 12.31 -3.05
CA SER A 300 -14.95 11.83 -4.39
C SER A 300 -15.67 12.71 -5.42
N LEU A 301 -14.95 13.13 -6.45
CA LEU A 301 -15.53 13.82 -7.61
C LEU A 301 -16.51 12.91 -8.36
N LEU A 302 -16.37 11.60 -8.16
CA LEU A 302 -17.27 10.61 -8.72
C LEU A 302 -18.51 10.50 -7.84
N HIS A 303 -19.69 10.59 -8.44
CA HIS A 303 -20.99 10.41 -7.77
C HIS A 303 -21.28 8.94 -7.40
N LEU A 304 -20.25 8.16 -7.04
CA LEU A 304 -20.30 6.75 -6.69
C LEU A 304 -19.31 6.43 -5.55
N PRO A 305 -19.57 5.40 -4.71
CA PRO A 305 -18.68 5.04 -3.61
C PRO A 305 -17.29 4.63 -4.10
N CYS A 306 -16.26 5.30 -3.60
CA CYS A 306 -14.86 5.10 -3.96
C CYS A 306 -14.06 4.65 -2.74
N TYR A 307 -13.11 3.72 -2.92
CA TYR A 307 -12.26 3.19 -1.84
C TYR A 307 -10.81 3.17 -2.30
N SER A 308 -9.84 3.44 -1.44
CA SER A 308 -8.44 3.32 -1.86
C SER A 308 -8.09 1.86 -2.16
N ASN A 309 -7.36 1.64 -3.27
CA ASN A 309 -7.02 0.34 -3.82
C ASN A 309 -8.24 -0.56 -4.02
N CYS A 310 -9.38 -0.03 -4.50
CA CYS A 310 -10.65 -0.75 -4.54
C CYS A 310 -10.63 -1.91 -5.53
N PHE A 311 -10.29 -1.62 -6.78
CA PHE A 311 -10.23 -2.59 -7.87
C PHE A 311 -8.80 -2.66 -8.40
N LEU A 312 -8.43 -3.81 -8.94
CA LEU A 312 -7.11 -4.05 -9.50
C LEU A 312 -7.18 -4.87 -10.77
N PHE A 313 -6.13 -4.77 -11.59
CA PHE A 313 -5.94 -5.49 -12.84
C PHE A 313 -4.43 -5.54 -13.14
N ALA A 314 -4.01 -6.33 -14.13
CA ALA A 314 -2.59 -6.49 -14.43
C ALA A 314 -2.27 -6.53 -15.92
N MET A 315 -1.04 -6.09 -16.24
CA MET A 315 -0.38 -6.20 -17.53
C MET A 315 0.76 -7.23 -17.48
#